data_AF-A0A937U9D0-F1
#
_entry.id   AF-A0A937U9D0-F1
#
_cell.length_a   1.000
_cell.length_b   1.000
_cell.length_c   1.000
_cell.angle_alpha   90.00
_cell.angle_beta   90.00
_cell.angle_gamma   90.00
#
_symmetry.space_group_name_H-M   'P 1'
#
loop_
_entity.id
_entity.type
_entity.pdbx_description
1 polymer ?
#
loop_
_entity_poly.entity_id
_entity_poly.type
_entity_poly.pdbx_seq_one_letter_code
_entity_poly.pdbx_strand_id
1 'polypeptide(L)'
;MTKNILIVGVGGQGTILAGDILSKALIRAGFDVKKSEIHGMAQRGGSVTSHVRYGEKVSSPVIGEGEADILVAFERLEALRYIHFLKEGGQVLVNDLKIPPPSVASKQEAYTDKVEEIGKKRNLNVKVISGTGIGEKVGDVRTTNLALLGALSTLMEVPEEIWMESIQERFPEKLAELNQKAFKAGRDTASGMQ
;
A
#
# COMPACT_ATOMS: atom_id res chain seq x y z
N MET A 1 -17.72 -7.17 -10.69
CA MET A 1 -17.50 -5.73 -10.37
C MET A 1 -16.00 -5.49 -10.23
N THR A 2 -15.49 -4.35 -10.71
CA THR A 2 -14.06 -4.01 -10.58
C THR A 2 -13.79 -3.38 -9.21
N LYS A 3 -12.72 -3.81 -8.54
CA LYS A 3 -12.17 -3.22 -7.32
C LYS A 3 -10.89 -2.44 -7.64
N ASN A 4 -10.67 -1.34 -6.94
CA ASN A 4 -9.65 -0.33 -7.20
C ASN A 4 -8.78 -0.13 -5.95
N ILE A 5 -7.47 -0.39 -6.08
CA ILE A 5 -6.49 -0.20 -5.03
C ILE A 5 -5.48 0.85 -5.49
N LEU A 6 -5.36 1.93 -4.73
CA LEU A 6 -4.35 2.97 -4.96
C LEU A 6 -3.24 2.81 -3.93
N ILE A 7 -2.02 2.55 -4.39
CA ILE A 7 -0.82 2.48 -3.55
C ILE A 7 -0.05 3.79 -3.74
N VAL A 8 0.28 4.46 -2.64
CA VAL A 8 0.99 5.74 -2.65
C VAL A 8 2.16 5.73 -1.69
N GLY A 9 3.19 6.50 -2.00
CA GLY A 9 4.36 6.63 -1.15
C GLY A 9 5.42 7.52 -1.75
N VAL A 10 6.56 7.54 -1.10
CA VAL A 10 7.75 8.28 -1.51
C VAL A 10 8.71 7.34 -2.24
N GLY A 11 9.42 7.85 -3.24
CA GLY A 11 10.44 7.11 -3.98
C GLY A 11 11.43 6.39 -3.06
N GLY A 12 11.64 5.08 -3.31
CA GLY A 12 12.52 4.21 -2.52
C GLY A 12 11.80 3.26 -1.56
N GLN A 13 10.49 3.42 -1.33
CA GLN A 13 9.74 2.58 -0.39
C GLN A 13 9.22 1.25 -0.97
N GLY A 14 9.47 0.96 -2.25
CA GLY A 14 9.03 -0.29 -2.88
C GLY A 14 7.52 -0.35 -3.19
N THR A 15 6.88 0.80 -3.42
CA THR A 15 5.45 0.92 -3.81
C THR A 15 5.13 0.19 -5.11
N ILE A 16 5.98 0.34 -6.13
CA ILE A 16 5.86 -0.35 -7.43
C ILE A 16 5.93 -1.86 -7.25
N LEU A 17 6.91 -2.33 -6.47
CA LEU A 17 7.13 -3.75 -6.17
C LEU A 17 5.93 -4.35 -5.42
N ALA A 18 5.37 -3.61 -4.45
CA ALA A 18 4.13 -4.03 -3.78
C ALA A 18 2.97 -4.13 -4.77
N GLY A 19 2.82 -3.18 -5.69
CA GLY A 19 1.84 -3.22 -6.76
C GLY A 19 2.03 -4.38 -7.74
N ASP A 20 3.28 -4.76 -8.05
CA ASP A 20 3.59 -5.92 -8.88
C ASP A 20 3.17 -7.24 -8.22
N ILE A 21 3.52 -7.41 -6.94
CA ILE A 21 3.19 -8.62 -6.17
C ILE A 21 1.67 -8.71 -5.96
N LEU A 22 1.01 -7.59 -5.65
CA LEU A 22 -0.45 -7.48 -5.60
C LEU A 22 -1.09 -7.93 -6.92
N SER A 23 -0.61 -7.40 -8.04
CA SER A 23 -1.14 -7.75 -9.36
C SER A 23 -0.94 -9.23 -9.67
N LYS A 24 0.23 -9.79 -9.34
CA LYS A 24 0.52 -11.21 -9.53
C LYS A 24 -0.39 -12.10 -8.69
N ALA A 25 -0.62 -11.76 -7.43
CA ALA A 25 -1.52 -12.49 -6.54
C ALA A 25 -2.97 -12.46 -7.06
N LEU A 26 -3.43 -11.30 -7.55
CA LEU A 26 -4.76 -11.15 -8.13
C LEU A 26 -4.93 -11.94 -9.45
N ILE A 27 -3.92 -11.95 -10.31
CA ILE A 27 -3.93 -12.78 -11.53
C ILE A 27 -3.98 -14.27 -11.18
N ARG A 28 -3.21 -14.72 -10.18
CA ARG A 28 -3.26 -16.10 -9.69
C ARG A 28 -4.62 -16.46 -9.10
N ALA A 29 -5.29 -15.50 -8.48
CA ALA A 29 -6.66 -15.65 -7.98
C ALA A 29 -7.73 -15.65 -9.10
N GLY A 30 -7.33 -15.57 -10.37
CA GLY A 30 -8.23 -15.67 -11.52
C GLY A 30 -8.85 -14.35 -11.98
N PHE A 31 -8.36 -13.21 -11.49
CA PHE A 31 -8.87 -11.90 -11.90
C PHE A 31 -8.15 -11.37 -13.14
N ASP A 32 -8.89 -10.63 -13.97
CA ASP A 32 -8.31 -9.66 -14.90
C ASP A 32 -7.76 -8.48 -14.10
N VAL A 33 -6.54 -8.03 -14.42
CA VAL A 33 -5.82 -7.01 -13.66
C VAL A 33 -5.21 -6.00 -14.62
N LYS A 34 -5.42 -4.72 -14.33
CA LYS A 34 -4.72 -3.62 -14.99
C LYS A 34 -4.03 -2.75 -13.96
N LYS A 35 -2.79 -2.40 -14.28
CA LYS A 35 -1.91 -1.61 -13.44
C LYS A 35 -1.39 -0.42 -14.24
N SER A 36 -1.39 0.77 -13.63
CA SER A 36 -0.68 1.94 -14.15
C SER A 36 0.03 2.66 -13.02
N GLU A 37 1.18 3.25 -13.32
CA GLU A 37 2.03 3.85 -12.30
C GLU A 37 2.49 5.22 -12.75
N ILE A 38 2.63 6.12 -11.78
CA ILE A 38 3.24 7.41 -11.98
C ILE A 38 4.44 7.48 -11.04
N HIS A 39 5.62 7.43 -11.62
CA HIS A 39 6.84 7.85 -10.96
C HIS A 39 7.08 9.31 -11.33
N GLY A 40 7.05 10.24 -10.38
CA GLY A 40 7.50 11.60 -10.66
C GLY A 40 8.95 11.60 -11.20
N MET A 41 9.40 12.73 -11.78
CA MET A 41 10.80 12.90 -12.22
C MET A 41 11.84 12.75 -11.09
N ALA A 42 11.41 12.68 -9.84
CA ALA A 42 12.27 12.53 -8.67
C ALA A 42 12.38 11.05 -8.27
N GLN A 43 13.43 10.38 -8.73
CA GLN A 43 13.81 9.02 -8.28
C GLN A 43 14.11 8.93 -6.77
N ARG A 44 14.19 10.06 -6.05
CA ARG A 44 14.31 10.14 -4.58
C ARG A 44 13.48 11.28 -4.03
N GLY A 45 12.62 11.01 -3.05
CA GLY A 45 11.82 12.04 -2.37
C GLY A 45 10.55 12.49 -3.09
N GLY A 46 10.33 12.07 -4.34
CA GLY A 46 9.10 12.32 -5.09
C GLY A 46 7.96 11.40 -4.67
N SER A 47 6.73 11.86 -4.89
CA SER A 47 5.52 11.04 -4.78
C SER A 47 5.50 10.00 -5.89
N VAL A 48 5.09 8.79 -5.53
CA VAL A 48 4.93 7.63 -6.41
C VAL A 48 3.55 7.06 -6.20
N THR A 49 2.82 6.84 -7.30
CA THR A 49 1.51 6.18 -7.26
C THR A 49 1.53 4.90 -8.10
N SER A 50 0.82 3.89 -7.61
CA SER A 50 0.55 2.65 -8.34
C SER A 50 -0.95 2.37 -8.24
N HIS A 51 -1.62 2.45 -9.38
CA HIS A 51 -3.05 2.18 -9.53
C HIS A 51 -3.20 0.71 -9.93
N VAL A 52 -3.95 -0.06 -9.15
CA VAL A 52 -4.25 -1.47 -9.43
C VAL A 52 -5.76 -1.65 -9.47
N ARG A 53 -6.28 -2.06 -10.63
CA ARG A 53 -7.69 -2.36 -10.85
C ARG A 53 -7.85 -3.85 -11.17
N TYR A 54 -8.81 -4.51 -10.54
CA TYR A 54 -9.03 -5.95 -10.75
C TYR A 54 -10.50 -6.36 -10.69
N GLY A 55 -10.86 -7.45 -11.37
CA GLY A 55 -12.19 -8.04 -11.38
C GLY A 55 -12.33 -9.10 -12.47
N GLU A 56 -13.55 -9.49 -12.83
CA GLU A 56 -13.78 -10.44 -13.94
C GLU A 56 -13.32 -9.88 -15.30
N LYS A 57 -13.48 -8.56 -15.48
CA LYS A 57 -13.02 -7.82 -16.66
C LYS A 57 -12.74 -6.38 -16.27
N VAL A 58 -11.58 -5.87 -16.66
CA VAL A 58 -11.12 -4.51 -16.38
C VAL A 58 -10.92 -3.80 -17.71
N SER A 59 -11.50 -2.61 -17.89
CA SER A 59 -11.42 -1.89 -19.18
C SER A 59 -10.31 -0.83 -19.21
N SER A 60 -10.02 -0.18 -18.08
CA SER A 60 -9.03 0.89 -17.95
C SER A 60 -8.04 0.58 -16.81
N PRO A 61 -6.77 1.01 -16.89
CA PRO A 61 -5.83 0.91 -15.77
C PRO A 61 -5.93 2.07 -14.77
N VAL A 62 -6.53 3.21 -15.15
CA VAL A 62 -6.54 4.45 -14.35
C VAL A 62 -7.69 4.44 -13.36
N ILE A 63 -7.44 4.78 -12.10
CA ILE A 63 -8.49 4.99 -11.07
C ILE A 63 -8.82 6.47 -11.03
N GLY A 64 -10.10 6.84 -11.14
CA GLY A 64 -10.56 8.23 -11.01
C GLY A 64 -10.65 8.70 -9.55
N GLU A 65 -10.81 10.01 -9.37
CA GLU A 65 -11.13 10.57 -8.06
C GLU A 65 -12.46 10.02 -7.53
N GLY A 66 -12.54 9.72 -6.24
CA GLY A 66 -13.72 9.10 -5.63
C GLY A 66 -13.99 7.64 -6.05
N GLU A 67 -13.07 6.97 -6.76
CA GLU A 67 -13.27 5.58 -7.22
C GLU A 67 -12.47 4.53 -6.44
N ALA A 68 -11.45 4.91 -5.68
CA ALA A 68 -10.60 3.95 -4.97
C ALA A 68 -11.37 3.28 -3.82
N ASP A 69 -11.34 1.94 -3.78
CA ASP A 69 -11.89 1.16 -2.67
C ASP A 69 -10.93 1.15 -1.48
N ILE A 70 -9.63 1.05 -1.78
CA ILE A 70 -8.56 0.96 -0.78
C ILE A 70 -7.42 1.90 -1.18
N LEU A 71 -6.99 2.73 -0.23
CA LEU A 71 -5.76 3.53 -0.31
C LEU A 71 -4.72 2.91 0.61
N VAL A 72 -3.59 2.47 0.06
CA VAL A 72 -2.44 1.98 0.81
C VAL A 72 -1.33 3.02 0.76
N ALA A 73 -1.11 3.73 1.85
CA ALA A 73 -0.12 4.79 1.92
C ALA A 73 1.10 4.34 2.73
N PHE A 74 2.27 4.41 2.11
CA PHE A 74 3.54 4.02 2.75
C PHE A 74 4.12 5.15 3.62
N GLU A 75 3.47 6.31 3.60
CA GLU A 75 3.84 7.54 4.33
C GLU A 75 2.56 8.35 4.61
N ARG A 76 2.50 9.04 5.75
CA ARG A 76 1.25 9.66 6.24
C ARG A 76 0.82 10.92 5.47
N LEU A 77 1.73 11.77 5.01
CA LEU A 77 1.41 12.89 4.11
C LEU A 77 0.93 12.41 2.74
N GLU A 78 1.47 11.30 2.23
CA GLU A 78 0.98 10.72 0.97
C GLU A 78 -0.45 10.20 1.12
N ALA A 79 -0.83 9.67 2.29
CA ALA A 79 -2.23 9.36 2.59
C ALA A 79 -3.12 10.61 2.45
N LEU A 80 -2.73 11.72 3.09
CA LEU A 80 -3.45 12.99 3.02
C LEU A 80 -3.54 13.54 1.59
N ARG A 81 -2.43 13.44 0.83
CA ARG A 81 -2.35 13.93 -0.54
C ARG A 81 -3.35 13.24 -1.46
N TYR A 82 -3.50 11.92 -1.33
CA TYR A 82 -4.35 11.13 -2.24
C TYR A 82 -5.68 10.69 -1.63
N ILE A 83 -6.01 11.12 -0.42
CA ILE A 83 -7.26 10.70 0.24
C ILE A 83 -8.50 11.00 -0.60
N HIS A 84 -8.48 12.05 -1.42
CA HIS A 84 -9.57 12.44 -2.32
C HIS A 84 -9.90 11.40 -3.41
N PHE A 85 -9.01 10.44 -3.69
CA PHE A 85 -9.29 9.32 -4.58
C PHE A 85 -10.26 8.30 -4.00
N LEU A 86 -10.41 8.24 -2.68
CA LEU A 86 -11.29 7.27 -2.03
C LEU A 86 -12.75 7.60 -2.25
N LYS A 87 -13.52 6.56 -2.54
CA LYS A 87 -14.98 6.58 -2.49
C LYS A 87 -15.49 6.71 -1.05
N GLU A 88 -16.76 7.02 -0.89
CA GLU A 88 -17.43 7.01 0.41
C GLU A 88 -17.34 5.61 1.07
N GLY A 89 -17.01 5.56 2.36
CA GLY A 89 -16.80 4.30 3.09
C GLY A 89 -15.52 3.54 2.71
N GLY A 90 -14.65 4.12 1.86
CA GLY A 90 -13.38 3.51 1.47
C GLY A 90 -12.44 3.20 2.64
N GLN A 91 -11.50 2.28 2.39
CA GLN A 91 -10.53 1.81 3.37
C GLN A 91 -9.19 2.54 3.19
N VAL A 92 -8.54 2.88 4.29
CA VAL A 92 -7.25 3.58 4.31
C VAL A 92 -6.28 2.79 5.17
N LEU A 93 -5.28 2.18 4.55
CA LEU A 93 -4.19 1.49 5.23
C LEU A 93 -2.94 2.37 5.16
N VAL A 94 -2.45 2.84 6.30
CA VAL A 94 -1.35 3.81 6.34
C VAL A 94 -0.21 3.28 7.19
N ASN A 95 1.00 3.32 6.63
CA ASN A 95 2.21 3.08 7.38
C ASN A 95 2.45 4.25 8.34
N ASP A 96 2.74 3.96 9.61
CA ASP A 96 3.07 4.96 10.61
C ASP A 96 4.50 5.47 10.43
N LEU A 97 4.71 6.19 9.33
CA LEU A 97 6.00 6.73 8.91
C LEU A 97 5.81 8.16 8.42
N LYS A 98 6.69 9.04 8.92
CA LYS A 98 6.74 10.45 8.56
C LYS A 98 8.02 10.73 7.81
N ILE A 99 7.91 11.13 6.55
CA ILE A 99 9.06 11.58 5.75
C ILE A 99 8.84 13.07 5.46
N PRO A 100 9.59 13.97 6.11
CA PRO A 100 9.47 15.40 5.86
C PRO A 100 9.79 15.73 4.38
N PRO A 101 8.87 16.35 3.62
CA PRO A 101 9.20 16.88 2.30
C PRO A 101 10.16 18.08 2.43
N PRO A 102 10.78 18.54 1.33
CA PRO A 102 11.74 19.64 1.37
C PRO A 102 11.24 20.91 2.10
N SER A 103 9.98 21.31 1.91
CA SER A 103 9.40 22.49 2.59
C SER A 103 9.39 22.35 4.12
N VAL A 104 9.08 21.15 4.62
CA VAL A 104 9.08 20.84 6.05
C VAL A 104 10.50 20.67 6.58
N ALA A 105 11.38 19.98 5.84
CA ALA A 105 12.78 19.79 6.21
C ALA A 105 13.53 21.13 6.31
N SER A 106 13.20 22.08 5.43
CA SER A 106 13.72 23.46 5.45
C SER A 106 12.97 24.40 6.39
N LYS A 107 12.05 23.90 7.23
CA LYS A 107 11.25 24.65 8.22
C LYS A 107 10.40 25.79 7.62
N GLN A 108 10.07 25.70 6.33
CA GLN A 108 9.17 26.64 5.67
C GLN A 108 7.70 26.32 6.01
N GLU A 109 7.40 25.05 6.26
CA GLU A 109 6.08 24.54 6.61
C GLU A 109 6.16 23.54 7.77
N ALA A 110 5.05 23.32 8.45
CA ALA A 110 4.93 22.27 9.48
C ALA A 110 4.45 20.95 8.86
N TYR A 111 4.98 19.82 9.37
CA TYR A 111 4.46 18.51 9.01
C TYR A 111 3.01 18.38 9.49
N THR A 112 2.08 18.13 8.57
CA THR A 112 0.67 17.89 8.92
C THR A 112 0.42 16.41 9.10
N ASP A 113 -0.03 16.04 10.29
CA ASP A 113 -0.39 14.67 10.61
C ASP A 113 -1.85 14.59 11.08
N LYS A 114 -2.75 14.42 10.12
CA LYS A 114 -4.22 14.48 10.34
C LYS A 114 -4.98 13.36 9.64
N VAL A 115 -4.31 12.26 9.31
CA VAL A 115 -4.90 11.16 8.52
C VAL A 115 -6.18 10.63 9.17
N GLU A 116 -6.14 10.35 10.47
CA GLU A 116 -7.25 9.81 11.24
C GLU A 116 -8.37 10.85 11.41
N GLU A 117 -8.02 12.12 11.64
CA GLU A 117 -8.98 13.22 11.77
C GLU A 117 -9.79 13.41 10.47
N ILE A 118 -9.09 13.48 9.33
CA ILE A 118 -9.73 13.64 8.02
C ILE A 118 -10.50 12.37 7.64
N GLY A 119 -9.93 11.19 7.92
CA GLY A 119 -10.60 9.91 7.72
C GLY A 119 -11.94 9.85 8.44
N LYS A 120 -11.97 10.21 9.73
CA LYS A 120 -13.21 10.28 10.51
C LYS A 120 -14.21 11.27 9.93
N LYS A 121 -13.77 12.48 9.55
CA LYS A 121 -14.64 13.51 8.93
C LYS A 121 -15.27 13.05 7.61
N ARG A 122 -14.59 12.17 6.88
CA ARG A 122 -15.04 11.64 5.59
C ARG A 122 -15.69 10.25 5.67
N ASN A 123 -15.95 9.76 6.88
CA ASN A 123 -16.50 8.42 7.12
C ASN A 123 -15.69 7.30 6.43
N LEU A 124 -14.36 7.40 6.53
CA LEU A 124 -13.41 6.42 6.00
C LEU A 124 -12.91 5.48 7.09
N ASN A 125 -12.62 4.24 6.71
CA ASN A 125 -12.08 3.24 7.61
C ASN A 125 -10.56 3.32 7.63
N VAL A 126 -9.99 4.03 8.60
CA VAL A 126 -8.55 4.23 8.71
C VAL A 126 -7.91 3.19 9.62
N LYS A 127 -6.93 2.45 9.09
CA LYS A 127 -6.04 1.54 9.81
C LYS A 127 -4.61 2.02 9.68
N VAL A 128 -3.99 2.32 10.81
CA VAL A 128 -2.58 2.71 10.89
C VAL A 128 -1.76 1.53 11.38
N ILE A 129 -0.69 1.20 10.67
CA ILE A 129 0.20 0.09 11.00
C ILE A 129 1.66 0.55 10.99
N SER A 130 2.47 0.08 11.94
CA SER A 130 3.91 0.29 11.89
C SER A 130 4.57 -0.76 10.99
N GLY A 131 4.41 -0.63 9.67
CA GLY A 131 5.05 -1.51 8.68
C GLY A 131 6.58 -1.46 8.77
N THR A 132 7.13 -0.27 9.02
CA THR A 132 8.57 -0.07 9.26
C THR A 132 9.05 -0.82 10.50
N GLY A 133 8.32 -0.72 11.62
CA GLY A 133 8.64 -1.47 12.83
C GLY A 133 8.51 -2.99 12.67
N ILE A 134 7.60 -3.46 11.81
CA ILE A 134 7.52 -4.89 11.44
C ILE A 134 8.76 -5.32 10.67
N GLY A 135 9.18 -4.55 9.65
CA GLY A 135 10.38 -4.85 8.87
C GLY A 135 11.64 -4.91 9.73
N GLU A 136 11.79 -3.97 10.67
CA GLU A 136 12.89 -3.97 11.64
C GLU A 136 12.89 -5.22 12.53
N LYS A 137 11.72 -5.62 13.07
CA LYS A 137 11.59 -6.83 13.91
C LYS A 137 11.89 -8.12 13.15
N VAL A 138 11.53 -8.17 11.86
CA VAL A 138 11.83 -9.30 10.98
C VAL A 138 13.31 -9.33 10.58
N GLY A 139 14.02 -8.21 10.73
CA GLY A 139 15.47 -8.10 10.54
C GLY A 139 15.90 -7.34 9.28
N ASP A 140 14.95 -6.80 8.50
CA ASP A 140 15.27 -5.95 7.34
C ASP A 140 14.14 -4.96 7.04
N VAL A 141 14.42 -3.66 7.28
CA VAL A 141 13.49 -2.56 7.02
C VAL A 141 13.01 -2.50 5.56
N ARG A 142 13.78 -3.05 4.61
CA ARG A 142 13.38 -3.10 3.19
C ARG A 142 12.17 -3.99 2.93
N THR A 143 11.80 -4.85 3.89
CA THR A 143 10.60 -5.70 3.83
C THR A 143 9.32 -4.98 4.30
N THR A 144 9.41 -3.69 4.68
CA THR A 144 8.26 -2.85 5.07
C THR A 144 7.11 -2.93 4.06
N ASN A 145 7.43 -2.91 2.77
CA ASN A 145 6.45 -2.98 1.69
C ASN A 145 5.65 -4.28 1.70
N LEU A 146 6.28 -5.41 2.04
CA LEU A 146 5.63 -6.70 2.18
C LEU A 146 4.80 -6.77 3.47
N ALA A 147 5.25 -6.16 4.57
CA ALA A 147 4.43 -6.04 5.77
C ALA A 147 3.12 -5.26 5.50
N LEU A 148 3.20 -4.14 4.78
CA LEU A 148 2.01 -3.39 4.36
C LEU A 148 1.12 -4.21 3.40
N LEU A 149 1.71 -4.98 2.50
CA LEU A 149 0.97 -5.87 1.62
C LEU A 149 0.25 -7.00 2.38
N GLY A 150 0.89 -7.52 3.43
CA GLY A 150 0.30 -8.45 4.38
C GLY A 150 -0.93 -7.86 5.07
N ALA A 151 -0.82 -6.63 5.56
CA ALA A 151 -1.95 -5.93 6.15
C ALA A 151 -3.08 -5.69 5.12
N LEU A 152 -2.75 -5.29 3.89
CA LEU A 152 -3.72 -5.13 2.80
C LEU A 152 -4.48 -6.43 2.52
N SER A 153 -3.79 -7.57 2.56
CA SER A 153 -4.40 -8.87 2.26
C SER A 153 -5.55 -9.25 3.21
N THR A 154 -5.66 -8.64 4.38
CA THR A 154 -6.79 -8.82 5.32
C THR A 154 -8.07 -8.11 4.86
N LEU A 155 -7.95 -7.16 3.95
CA LEU A 155 -9.07 -6.40 3.36
C LEU A 155 -9.55 -7.02 2.04
N MET A 156 -9.03 -8.20 1.68
CA MET A 156 -9.21 -8.84 0.39
C MET A 156 -9.57 -10.31 0.54
N GLU A 157 -10.36 -10.81 -0.39
CA GLU A 157 -10.77 -12.22 -0.46
C GLU A 157 -9.78 -13.01 -1.34
N VAL A 158 -8.50 -12.94 -1.00
CA VAL A 158 -7.42 -13.68 -1.67
C VAL A 158 -6.73 -14.58 -0.64
N PRO A 159 -6.75 -15.91 -0.82
CA PRO A 159 -6.10 -16.85 0.11
C PRO A 159 -4.63 -16.53 0.36
N GLU A 160 -4.16 -16.74 1.59
CA GLU A 160 -2.80 -16.42 2.02
C GLU A 160 -1.74 -17.14 1.16
N GLU A 161 -2.03 -18.37 0.75
CA GLU A 161 -1.16 -19.23 -0.04
C GLU A 161 -0.79 -18.59 -1.38
N ILE A 162 -1.76 -17.91 -2.03
CA ILE A 162 -1.54 -17.21 -3.29
C ILE A 162 -0.53 -16.06 -3.12
N TRP A 163 -0.57 -15.37 -1.98
CA TRP A 163 0.40 -14.33 -1.66
C TRP A 163 1.78 -14.92 -1.40
N MET A 164 1.86 -16.00 -0.62
CA MET A 164 3.13 -16.68 -0.32
C MET A 164 3.83 -17.14 -1.61
N GLU A 165 3.09 -17.74 -2.54
CA GLU A 165 3.60 -18.13 -3.87
C GLU A 165 4.05 -16.92 -4.70
N SER A 166 3.25 -15.85 -4.72
CA SER A 166 3.59 -14.63 -5.48
C SER A 166 4.87 -13.97 -4.96
N ILE A 167 5.10 -14.02 -3.65
CA ILE A 167 6.35 -13.56 -3.02
C ILE A 167 7.48 -14.52 -3.36
N GLN A 168 7.27 -15.83 -3.28
CA GLN A 168 8.28 -16.84 -3.59
C GLN A 168 8.84 -16.69 -5.01
N GLU A 169 8.00 -16.45 -6.00
CA GLU A 169 8.44 -16.27 -7.39
C GLU A 169 9.21 -14.97 -7.62
N ARG A 170 8.97 -13.95 -6.78
CA ARG A 170 9.55 -12.63 -7.00
C ARG A 170 10.97 -12.52 -6.48
N PHE A 171 11.36 -13.34 -5.51
CA PHE A 171 12.63 -13.22 -4.81
C PHE A 171 13.42 -14.55 -4.82
N PRO A 172 14.76 -14.50 -4.79
CA PRO A 172 15.57 -15.68 -4.46
C PRO A 172 15.15 -16.25 -3.09
N GLU A 173 15.28 -17.57 -2.91
CA GLU A 173 14.78 -18.33 -1.76
C GLU A 173 14.99 -17.65 -0.39
N LYS A 174 16.24 -17.29 -0.06
CA LYS A 174 16.56 -16.61 1.21
C LYS A 174 15.82 -15.27 1.41
N LEU A 175 15.65 -14.50 0.32
CA LEU A 175 14.94 -13.24 0.36
C LEU A 175 13.42 -13.47 0.38
N ALA A 176 12.92 -14.50 -0.30
CA ALA A 176 11.51 -14.88 -0.28
C ALA A 176 11.06 -15.23 1.14
N GLU A 177 11.82 -16.07 1.86
CA GLU A 177 11.49 -16.45 3.24
C GLU A 177 11.36 -15.22 4.17
N LEU A 178 12.29 -14.28 4.06
CA LEU A 178 12.28 -13.06 4.88
C LEU A 178 11.08 -12.17 4.55
N ASN A 179 10.77 -12.04 3.25
CA ASN A 179 9.63 -11.26 2.76
C ASN A 179 8.28 -11.90 3.12
N GLN A 180 8.18 -13.22 3.08
CA GLN A 180 7.00 -13.97 3.55
C GLN A 180 6.78 -13.79 5.06
N LYS A 181 7.85 -13.81 5.87
CA LYS A 181 7.78 -13.49 7.31
C LYS A 181 7.25 -12.07 7.55
N ALA A 182 7.75 -11.08 6.82
CA ALA A 182 7.28 -9.70 6.91
C ALA A 182 5.80 -9.57 6.51
N PHE A 183 5.40 -10.20 5.40
CA PHE A 183 4.00 -10.25 4.97
C PHE A 183 3.12 -10.85 6.06
N LYS A 184 3.48 -12.02 6.58
CA LYS A 184 2.69 -12.70 7.61
C LYS A 184 2.54 -11.85 8.88
N ALA A 185 3.64 -11.26 9.36
CA ALA A 185 3.59 -10.36 10.51
C ALA A 185 2.68 -9.13 10.28
N GLY A 186 2.67 -8.60 9.05
CA GLY A 186 1.74 -7.54 8.65
C GLY A 186 0.28 -7.98 8.64
N ARG A 187 -0.01 -9.16 8.10
CA ARG A 187 -1.34 -9.77 8.07
C ARG A 187 -1.86 -10.05 9.49
N ASP A 188 -1.03 -10.63 10.36
CA ASP A 188 -1.36 -10.94 11.75
C ASP A 188 -1.66 -9.65 12.54
N THR A 189 -0.82 -8.62 12.38
CA THR A 189 -1.01 -7.32 13.03
C THR A 189 -2.33 -6.69 12.61
N ALA A 190 -2.65 -6.70 11.31
CA ALA A 190 -3.89 -6.10 10.81
C ALA A 190 -5.15 -6.88 11.20
N SER A 191 -5.05 -8.20 11.36
CA SER A 191 -6.17 -9.06 11.77
C SER A 191 -6.51 -8.88 13.25
N GLY A 192 -5.50 -8.67 14.11
CA GLY A 192 -5.69 -8.36 15.53
C GLY A 192 -6.24 -6.95 15.82
N MET A 193 -6.41 -6.11 14.79
CA MET A 193 -6.97 -4.76 14.89
C MET A 193 -8.47 -4.70 14.51
N GLN A 194 -9.11 -5.84 14.21
CA GLN A 194 -10.54 -5.90 13.86
C GLN A 194 -11.45 -5.77 15.07
#